data_AF-A0A0K8Q8X7-F1
#
_entry.id   AF-A0A0K8Q8X7-F1
#
_cell.length_a   1.000
_cell.length_b   1.000
_cell.length_c   1.000
_cell.angle_alpha   90.00
_cell.angle_beta   90.00
_cell.angle_gamma   90.00
#
_symmetry.space_group_name_H-M   'P 1'
#
loop_
_entity.id
_entity.type
_entity.pdbx_description
1 polymer ?
#
loop_
_entity_poly.entity_id
_entity_poly.type
_entity_poly.pdbx_seq_one_letter_code
_entity_poly.pdbx_strand_id
1 'polypeptide(L)'
;MNGTRAEMTYRAIGSKGQATVANFILPHTDDSLEVKTTDGQRIEHPGTRSSYTYQLDAFTALIRRGIPMPTDSDDAVQTMELIDQCYKAIGLEPRAGTRNEANTHER
;
A
#
# COMPACT_ATOMS: atom_id res chain seq x y z
N MET A 1 2.19 -24.90 10.59
CA MET A 1 1.75 -23.76 11.41
C MET A 1 0.48 -23.20 10.77
N ASN A 2 -0.71 -23.52 11.30
CA ASN A 2 -1.96 -22.89 10.88
C ASN A 2 -2.13 -21.57 11.64
N GLY A 3 -1.38 -20.54 11.23
CA GLY A 3 -1.71 -19.17 11.61
C GLY A 3 -2.93 -18.73 10.80
N THR A 4 -3.88 -18.06 11.45
CA THR A 4 -5.02 -17.43 10.78
C THR A 4 -4.50 -16.62 9.59
N ARG A 5 -4.93 -16.96 8.38
CA ARG A 5 -4.51 -16.27 7.16
C ARG A 5 -4.92 -14.80 7.31
N ALA A 6 -3.96 -13.88 7.25
CA ALA A 6 -4.25 -12.46 7.34
C ALA A 6 -5.06 -12.03 6.11
N GLU A 7 -6.30 -11.62 6.34
CA GLU A 7 -7.18 -11.05 5.32
C GLU A 7 -7.12 -9.52 5.42
N MET A 8 -6.59 -8.89 4.37
CA MET A 8 -6.47 -7.44 4.25
C MET A 8 -7.42 -6.98 3.15
N THR A 9 -8.70 -6.84 3.49
CA THR A 9 -9.74 -6.44 2.53
C THR A 9 -9.80 -4.93 2.39
N TYR A 10 -9.91 -4.45 1.16
CA TYR A 10 -10.17 -3.04 0.86
C TYR A 10 -11.48 -2.89 0.12
N ARG A 11 -12.34 -1.97 0.60
CA ARG A 11 -13.64 -1.69 -0.03
C ARG A 11 -13.76 -0.21 -0.36
N ALA A 12 -13.95 0.09 -1.64
CA ALA A 12 -14.25 1.42 -2.14
C ALA A 12 -15.75 1.52 -2.44
N ILE A 13 -16.41 2.54 -1.89
CA ILE A 13 -17.84 2.81 -2.11
C ILE A 13 -17.96 4.12 -2.89
N GLY A 14 -18.67 4.08 -4.01
CA GLY A 14 -19.00 5.23 -4.83
C GLY A 14 -20.51 5.37 -5.02
N SER A 15 -20.93 6.44 -5.69
CA SER A 15 -22.36 6.72 -5.94
C SER A 15 -23.07 5.70 -6.84
N LYS A 16 -22.31 4.91 -7.61
CA LYS A 16 -22.83 3.92 -8.58
C LYS A 16 -22.62 2.47 -8.16
N GLY A 17 -22.08 2.24 -6.96
CA GLY A 17 -21.75 0.90 -6.50
C GLY A 17 -20.50 0.85 -5.64
N GLN A 18 -19.97 -0.35 -5.49
CA GLN A 18 -18.79 -0.62 -4.68
C GLN A 18 -17.84 -1.61 -5.36
N ALA A 19 -16.57 -1.51 -5.01
CA ALA A 19 -15.53 -2.45 -5.38
C ALA A 19 -14.85 -2.98 -4.11
N THR A 20 -14.66 -4.29 -4.04
CA THR A 20 -14.01 -4.97 -2.91
C THR A 20 -12.86 -5.82 -3.42
N VAL A 21 -11.64 -5.53 -2.95
CA VAL A 21 -10.46 -6.38 -3.16
C VAL A 21 -10.29 -7.26 -1.94
N ALA A 22 -10.26 -8.57 -2.14
CA ALA A 22 -10.21 -9.55 -1.05
C ALA A 22 -8.94 -9.44 -0.19
N ASN A 23 -7.76 -9.38 -0.83
CA ASN A 23 -6.47 -9.27 -0.16
C ASN A 23 -5.47 -8.34 -0.87
N PHE A 24 -5.60 -7.03 -0.68
CA PHE A 24 -4.84 -6.04 -1.46
C PHE A 24 -3.33 -6.04 -1.18
N ILE A 25 -2.90 -6.52 0.01
CA ILE A 25 -1.48 -6.62 0.37
C ILE A 25 -0.89 -7.95 -0.11
N LEU A 26 -1.69 -9.02 -0.16
CA LEU A 26 -1.28 -10.35 -0.58
C LEU A 26 -2.10 -10.85 -1.79
N PRO A 27 -2.07 -10.16 -2.94
CA PRO A 27 -2.85 -10.53 -4.12
C PRO A 27 -2.45 -11.90 -4.68
N HIS A 28 -1.24 -12.36 -4.39
CA HIS A 28 -0.78 -13.70 -4.75
C HIS A 28 -1.50 -14.84 -4.01
N THR A 29 -2.26 -14.52 -2.97
CA THR A 29 -3.04 -15.49 -2.21
C THR A 29 -4.52 -15.47 -2.61
N ASP A 30 -5.06 -14.28 -2.89
CA ASP A 30 -6.43 -14.07 -3.40
C ASP A 30 -6.47 -12.72 -4.13
N ASP A 31 -6.62 -12.77 -5.46
CA ASP A 31 -6.66 -11.60 -6.34
C ASP A 31 -8.09 -11.17 -6.69
N SER A 32 -9.10 -11.73 -6.03
CA SER A 32 -10.50 -11.45 -6.34
C SER A 32 -10.84 -9.97 -6.12
N LEU A 33 -11.32 -9.33 -7.19
CA LEU A 33 -11.92 -8.00 -7.19
C LEU A 33 -13.42 -8.13 -7.50
N GLU A 34 -14.24 -7.99 -6.47
CA GLU A 34 -15.70 -7.98 -6.62
C GLU A 34 -16.17 -6.55 -6.94
N VAL A 35 -16.90 -6.38 -8.04
CA VAL A 35 -17.53 -5.10 -8.40
C VAL A 35 -19.05 -5.28 -8.39
N LYS A 36 -19.73 -4.48 -7.57
CA LYS A 36 -21.20 -4.48 -7.42
C LYS A 36 -21.74 -3.11 -7.82
N THR A 37 -22.66 -3.09 -8.77
CA THR A 37 -23.32 -1.88 -9.28
C THR A 37 -24.83 -2.12 -9.40
N THR A 38 -25.59 -1.10 -9.81
CA THR A 38 -27.00 -1.24 -10.16
C THR A 38 -27.23 -2.22 -11.31
N ASP A 39 -26.25 -2.36 -12.20
CA ASP A 39 -26.32 -3.19 -13.39
C ASP A 39 -25.96 -4.66 -13.09
N GLY A 40 -25.58 -4.96 -11.85
CA GLY A 40 -25.27 -6.29 -11.37
C GLY A 40 -23.91 -6.41 -10.71
N GLN A 41 -23.47 -7.66 -10.56
CA GLN A 41 -22.24 -8.04 -9.89
C GLN A 41 -21.32 -8.79 -10.84
N ARG A 42 -20.02 -8.54 -10.74
CA ARG A 42 -18.98 -9.37 -11.36
C ARG A 42 -17.78 -9.54 -10.43
N ILE A 43 -17.01 -10.59 -10.68
CA ILE A 43 -15.73 -10.84 -10.02
C ILE A 43 -14.66 -10.84 -11.10
N GLU A 44 -13.60 -10.08 -10.88
CA GLU A 44 -12.41 -10.00 -11.72
C GLU A 44 -11.22 -10.65 -11.01
N HIS A 45 -10.29 -11.21 -11.79
CA HIS A 45 -9.03 -11.79 -11.31
C HIS A 45 -7.87 -11.14 -12.08
N PRO A 46 -7.39 -9.96 -11.64
CA PRO A 46 -6.36 -9.19 -12.34
C PRO A 46 -4.97 -9.88 -12.33
N GLY A 47 -4.79 -10.90 -11.51
CA GLY A 47 -3.59 -11.71 -11.46
C GLY A 47 -2.95 -11.79 -10.07
N THR A 48 -2.28 -12.91 -9.82
CA THR A 48 -1.64 -13.27 -8.55
C THR A 48 -0.16 -12.85 -8.49
N ARG A 49 0.31 -12.04 -9.44
CA ARG A 49 1.69 -11.54 -9.43
C ARG A 49 1.90 -10.69 -8.17
N SER A 50 2.98 -10.96 -7.43
CA SER A 50 3.22 -10.25 -6.16
C SER A 50 3.40 -8.75 -6.38
N SER A 51 2.91 -7.95 -5.43
CA SER A 51 3.09 -6.49 -5.40
C SER A 51 4.57 -6.10 -5.46
N TYR A 52 5.44 -6.86 -4.79
CA TYR A 52 6.88 -6.66 -4.83
C TYR A 52 7.48 -6.80 -6.24
N THR A 53 6.96 -7.73 -7.06
CA THR A 53 7.42 -7.87 -8.44
C THR A 53 7.04 -6.65 -9.28
N TYR A 54 5.84 -6.09 -9.12
CA TYR A 54 5.46 -4.84 -9.79
C TYR A 54 6.32 -3.66 -9.33
N GLN A 55 6.67 -3.59 -8.04
CA GLN A 55 7.58 -2.56 -7.51
C GLN A 55 8.98 -2.66 -8.13
N LEU A 56 9.53 -3.86 -8.27
CA LEU A 56 10.83 -4.08 -8.91
C LEU A 56 10.84 -3.73 -10.40
N ASP A 57 9.74 -4.00 -11.11
CA ASP A 57 9.58 -3.59 -12.51
C ASP A 57 9.60 -2.07 -12.65
N ALA A 58 8.83 -1.37 -11.81
CA ALA A 58 8.80 0.10 -11.79
C ALA A 58 10.18 0.68 -11.47
N PHE A 59 10.87 0.11 -10.47
CA PHE A 59 12.23 0.52 -10.11
C PHE A 59 13.23 0.29 -11.26
N THR A 60 13.11 -0.86 -11.94
CA THR A 60 13.93 -1.16 -13.13
C THR A 60 13.65 -0.18 -14.27
N ALA A 61 12.38 0.21 -14.47
CA ALA A 61 11.99 1.18 -15.48
C ALA A 61 12.55 2.59 -15.17
N LEU A 62 12.54 3.00 -13.90
CA LEU A 62 13.19 4.23 -13.46
C LEU A 62 14.69 4.22 -13.80
N ILE A 63 15.41 3.18 -13.36
CA ILE A 63 16.87 3.10 -13.56
C ILE A 63 17.23 3.05 -15.05
N ARG A 64 16.53 2.23 -15.83
CA ARG A 64 16.92 1.94 -17.22
C ARG A 64 16.39 2.95 -18.23
N ARG A 65 15.26 3.60 -17.92
CA ARG A 65 14.50 4.41 -18.88
C ARG A 65 14.10 5.78 -18.35
N GLY A 66 14.40 6.10 -17.09
CA GLY A 66 14.02 7.36 -16.46
C GLY A 66 12.51 7.52 -16.26
N ILE A 67 11.74 6.43 -16.28
CA ILE A 67 10.29 6.48 -16.05
C ILE A 67 10.05 6.70 -14.55
N PRO A 68 9.37 7.78 -14.12
CA PRO A 68 9.13 8.04 -12.71
C PRO A 68 8.39 6.89 -12.02
N MET A 69 8.70 6.69 -10.74
CA MET A 69 7.95 5.74 -9.93
C MET A 69 6.50 6.21 -9.77
N PRO A 70 5.51 5.30 -9.72
CA PRO A 70 4.12 5.67 -9.44
C PRO A 70 3.90 6.32 -8.07
N THR A 71 4.81 6.06 -7.13
CA THR A 71 4.88 6.71 -5.81
C THR A 71 6.32 7.05 -5.48
N ASP A 72 6.57 8.26 -4.97
CA ASP A 72 7.91 8.75 -4.66
C ASP A 72 8.10 9.12 -3.17
N SER A 73 9.15 9.87 -2.86
CA SER A 73 9.45 10.29 -1.49
C SER A 73 8.42 11.27 -0.94
N ASP A 74 7.81 12.11 -1.77
CA ASP A 74 6.84 13.10 -1.33
C ASP A 74 5.55 12.41 -0.88
N ASP A 75 5.13 11.35 -1.60
CA ASP A 75 4.03 10.47 -1.17
C ASP A 75 4.33 9.79 0.18
N ALA A 76 5.57 9.35 0.37
CA ALA A 76 6.00 8.72 1.61
C ALA A 76 5.97 9.70 2.79
N VAL A 77 6.42 10.94 2.60
CA VAL A 77 6.36 12.00 3.61
C VAL A 77 4.90 12.29 3.99
N GLN A 78 4.02 12.49 3.01
CA GLN A 78 2.59 12.72 3.27
C GLN A 78 1.96 11.56 4.06
N THR A 79 2.34 10.32 3.75
CA THR A 79 1.87 9.13 4.49
C THR A 79 2.36 9.16 5.94
N MET A 80 3.63 9.51 6.19
CA MET A 80 4.17 9.60 7.55
C MET A 80 3.54 10.75 8.35
N GLU A 81 3.30 11.91 7.72
CA GLU A 81 2.61 13.03 8.35
C GLU A 81 1.19 12.66 8.79
N LEU A 82 0.45 11.91 7.96
CA LEU A 82 -0.86 11.40 8.31
C LEU A 82 -0.80 10.45 9.52
N ILE A 83 0.20 9.56 9.55
CA ILE A 83 0.39 8.66 10.70
C ILE A 83 0.66 9.46 11.96
N ASP A 84 1.56 10.45 11.92
CA ASP A 84 1.85 11.32 13.07
C ASP A 84 0.62 12.08 13.57
N GLN A 85 -0.24 12.53 12.66
CA GLN A 85 -1.51 13.16 13.02
C GLN A 85 -2.43 12.18 13.76
N CYS A 86 -2.50 10.92 13.33
CA CYS A 86 -3.26 9.89 14.04
C CYS A 86 -2.74 9.65 15.47
N TYR A 87 -1.42 9.62 15.67
CA TYR A 87 -0.81 9.51 17.01
C TYR A 87 -1.20 10.70 17.88
N LYS A 88 -1.01 11.92 17.38
CA LYS A 88 -1.33 13.16 18.10
C LYS A 88 -2.81 13.26 18.47
N ALA A 89 -3.70 12.80 17.59
CA ALA A 89 -5.15 12.84 17.81
C ALA A 89 -5.59 12.01 19.03
N ILE A 90 -4.78 11.04 19.48
CA ILE A 90 -5.04 10.23 20.68
C ILE A 90 -4.06 10.53 21.83
N GLY A 91 -3.34 11.65 21.75
CA GLY A 91 -2.41 12.09 22.80
C GLY A 91 -1.11 11.28 22.87
N LEU A 92 -0.75 10.57 21.81
CA LEU A 92 0.54 9.90 21.70
C LEU A 92 1.54 10.77 20.95
N GLU A 93 2.81 10.63 21.31
CA GLU A 93 3.92 11.22 20.55
C GLU A 93 4.15 10.44 19.24
N PRO A 94 4.53 11.11 18.15
CA PRO A 94 5.05 10.47 16.95
C PRO A 94 6.12 9.42 17.26
N ARG A 95 6.13 8.33 16.49
CA ARG A 95 7.12 7.27 16.69
C ARG A 95 8.51 7.83 16.43
N ALA A 96 9.35 7.87 17.47
CA ALA A 96 10.74 8.28 17.32
C ALA A 96 11.44 7.37 16.31
N GLY A 97 12.00 7.95 15.25
CA GLY A 97 12.97 7.25 14.43
C GLY A 97 14.15 6.85 15.30
N THR A 98 14.71 5.64 15.10
CA THR A 98 16.00 5.29 15.68
C THR A 98 17.06 6.23 15.09
N ARG A 99 17.27 7.37 15.75
CA ARG A 99 18.42 8.24 15.49
C ARG A 99 19.63 7.49 16.00
N ASN A 100 20.32 6.80 15.10
CA ASN A 100 21.61 6.22 15.45
C ASN A 100 22.58 7.41 15.61
N GLU A 101 22.97 7.73 16.84
CA GLU A 101 23.86 8.85 17.19
C GLU A 101 25.32 8.65 16.71
N ALA A 102 25.54 7.87 15.66
CA ALA A 102 26.85 7.41 15.22
C ALA A 102 27.43 8.13 13.99
N ASN A 103 26.81 9.22 13.52
CA ASN A 103 27.40 10.05 12.45
C ASN A 103 27.63 11.50 12.90
N THR A 104 28.30 11.66 14.04
CA THR A 104 29.13 12.84 14.27
C THR A 104 30.53 12.52 13.75
N HIS A 105 30.72 12.59 12.44
CA HIS A 105 32.05 12.81 11.90
C HIS A 105 32.08 14.23 11.34
N GLU A 106 32.55 15.12 12.21
CA GLU A 106 33.14 16.38 11.81
C GLU A 106 34.33 16.11 10.89
N ARG A 107 34.35 16.87 9.78
CA ARG A 107 35.44 17.11 8.81
C ARG A 107 35.63 16.11 7.68
#